data_AF-A0A455WFR1-F1
#
_entry.id   AF-A0A455WFR1-F1
#
_cell.length_a   1.000
_cell.length_b   1.000
_cell.length_c   1.000
_cell.angle_alpha   90.00
_cell.angle_beta   90.00
_cell.angle_gamma   90.00
#
_symmetry.space_group_name_H-M   'P 1'
#
loop_
_entity.id
_entity.type
_entity.pdbx_description
1 polymer ?
#
loop_
_entity_poly.entity_id
_entity_poly.type
_entity_poly.pdbx_seq_one_letter_code
_entity_poly.pdbx_strand_id
1 'polypeptide(L)'
;MKCPKCRNTDLKPTKIEDGLPVMGCPGCEGASLSLLYYRDWAERNEPVEQSDSVDADVTVENDAKTALSCPKCSKLMTKYSVSSEHKNRIDLCGFCDEAWLDGSEWTLLKSLELAHKLPKVFTDQWQRKVRDEKMESKKVDRLKRLVGESDTAKAVEVRDWLKNHERKMAIVQFIGSE
;
A
#
# COMPACT_ATOMS: atom_id res chain seq x y z
N MET A 1 13.40 -23.10 -1.26
CA MET A 1 13.41 -21.83 -0.50
C MET A 1 12.40 -21.96 0.64
N LYS A 2 12.73 -21.51 1.85
CA LYS A 2 11.80 -21.54 3.00
C LYS A 2 10.95 -20.27 3.03
N CYS A 3 9.68 -20.40 3.42
CA CYS A 3 8.80 -19.26 3.61
C CYS A 3 9.35 -18.33 4.71
N PRO A 4 9.53 -17.02 4.46
CA PRO A 4 10.08 -16.10 5.45
C PRO A 4 9.12 -15.82 6.63
N LYS A 5 7.79 -15.94 6.40
CA LYS A 5 6.75 -15.78 7.42
C LYS A 5 6.63 -17.04 8.29
N CYS A 6 6.45 -18.21 7.68
CA CYS A 6 6.27 -19.49 8.39
C CYS A 6 7.56 -20.12 8.90
N ARG A 7 8.71 -19.82 8.27
CA ARG A 7 10.07 -20.36 8.51
C ARG A 7 10.27 -21.85 8.27
N ASN A 8 9.27 -22.69 8.56
CA ASN A 8 9.37 -24.15 8.50
C ASN A 8 8.77 -24.75 7.22
N THR A 9 8.03 -23.96 6.44
CA THR A 9 7.35 -24.41 5.22
C THR A 9 8.20 -24.13 3.98
N ASP A 10 8.31 -25.10 3.07
CA ASP A 10 8.93 -24.89 1.76
C ASP A 10 7.97 -24.18 0.80
N LEU A 11 8.49 -23.18 0.09
CA LEU A 11 7.78 -22.54 -1.00
C LEU A 11 7.69 -23.48 -2.20
N LYS A 12 6.54 -23.48 -2.88
CA LYS A 12 6.27 -24.29 -4.07
C LYS A 12 6.04 -23.40 -5.29
N PRO A 13 6.48 -23.81 -6.50
CA PRO A 13 6.15 -23.10 -7.72
C PRO A 13 4.63 -23.03 -7.90
N THR A 14 4.12 -21.83 -8.15
CA THR A 14 2.71 -21.57 -8.46
C THR A 14 2.61 -20.32 -9.33
N LYS A 15 1.40 -19.85 -9.57
CA LYS A 15 1.11 -18.59 -10.24
C LYS A 15 0.23 -17.73 -9.34
N ILE A 16 0.46 -16.41 -9.32
CA ILE A 16 -0.41 -15.46 -8.61
C ILE A 16 -1.45 -14.84 -9.52
N GLU A 17 -1.13 -14.76 -10.81
CA GLU A 17 -2.04 -14.45 -11.92
C GLU A 17 -1.67 -15.36 -13.09
N ASP A 18 -2.54 -15.46 -14.09
CA ASP A 18 -2.13 -16.15 -15.30
C ASP A 18 -0.90 -15.47 -15.93
N GLY A 19 0.04 -16.29 -16.35
CA GLY A 19 1.34 -15.85 -16.85
C GLY A 19 2.31 -15.25 -15.81
N LEU A 20 1.94 -15.09 -14.53
CA LEU A 20 2.81 -14.53 -13.49
C LEU A 20 3.29 -15.59 -12.48
N PRO A 21 4.48 -16.21 -12.71
CA PRO A 21 5.00 -17.26 -11.84
C PRO A 21 5.55 -16.68 -10.52
N VAL A 22 5.26 -17.40 -9.42
CA VAL A 22 5.75 -17.08 -8.07
C VAL A 22 6.14 -18.36 -7.32
N MET A 23 6.82 -18.19 -6.20
CA MET A 23 7.06 -19.28 -5.24
C MET A 23 6.14 -19.07 -4.03
N GLY A 24 5.02 -19.79 -4.01
CA GLY A 24 3.94 -19.64 -3.03
C GLY A 24 4.10 -20.53 -1.80
N CYS A 25 3.67 -20.06 -0.65
CA CYS A 25 3.61 -20.80 0.59
C CYS A 25 2.23 -21.46 0.76
N PRO A 26 2.14 -22.80 0.85
CA PRO A 26 0.85 -23.47 1.06
C PRO A 26 0.26 -23.26 2.46
N GLY A 27 1.03 -22.73 3.41
CA GLY A 27 0.59 -22.57 4.81
C GLY A 27 0.09 -21.18 5.19
N CYS A 28 0.54 -20.13 4.49
CA CYS A 28 0.14 -18.74 4.78
C CYS A 28 -0.23 -17.95 3.53
N GLU A 29 -0.32 -18.63 2.38
CA GLU A 29 -0.69 -18.07 1.08
C GLU A 29 0.21 -16.94 0.55
N GLY A 30 1.31 -16.65 1.25
CA GLY A 30 2.29 -15.66 0.82
C GLY A 30 3.10 -16.13 -0.38
N ALA A 31 3.53 -15.19 -1.20
CA ALA A 31 4.21 -15.43 -2.46
C ALA A 31 5.52 -14.66 -2.55
N SER A 32 6.58 -15.34 -3.00
CA SER A 32 7.83 -14.72 -3.45
C SER A 32 7.72 -14.42 -4.93
N LEU A 33 7.73 -13.14 -5.28
CA LEU A 33 7.61 -12.61 -6.63
C LEU A 33 8.91 -11.93 -7.05
N SER A 34 9.52 -12.45 -8.12
CA SER A 34 10.66 -11.81 -8.78
C SER A 34 10.20 -10.58 -9.57
N LEU A 35 10.78 -9.40 -9.33
CA LEU A 35 10.44 -8.20 -10.10
C LEU A 35 10.82 -8.30 -11.58
N LEU A 36 11.75 -9.18 -11.94
CA LEU A 36 12.08 -9.49 -13.33
C LEU A 36 10.91 -10.22 -14.03
N TYR A 37 10.32 -11.21 -13.36
CA TYR A 37 9.16 -11.94 -13.90
C TYR A 37 7.91 -11.08 -13.90
N TYR A 38 7.76 -10.24 -12.88
CA TYR A 38 6.73 -9.21 -12.85
C TYR A 38 6.82 -8.27 -14.06
N ARG A 39 8.02 -7.75 -14.37
CA ARG A 39 8.21 -6.83 -15.50
C ARG A 39 7.81 -7.50 -16.82
N ASP A 40 8.31 -8.71 -17.06
CA ASP A 40 7.98 -9.47 -18.27
C ASP A 40 6.46 -9.72 -18.39
N TRP A 41 5.81 -10.06 -17.29
CA TRP A 41 4.36 -10.22 -17.25
C TRP A 41 3.62 -8.90 -17.52
N ALA A 42 3.99 -7.81 -16.85
CA ALA A 42 3.33 -6.51 -16.97
C ALA A 42 3.53 -5.86 -18.35
N GLU A 43 4.61 -6.19 -19.06
CA GLU A 43 4.85 -5.74 -20.44
C GLU A 43 4.03 -6.53 -21.48
N ARG A 44 3.67 -7.78 -21.16
CA ARG A 44 2.95 -8.68 -22.08
C ARG A 44 1.44 -8.71 -21.86
N ASN A 45 0.98 -8.26 -20.70
CA ASN A 45 -0.43 -8.22 -20.35
C ASN A 45 -0.89 -6.77 -20.33
N GLU A 46 -1.98 -6.48 -21.04
CA GLU A 46 -2.61 -5.18 -20.89
C GLU A 46 -3.14 -5.05 -19.45
N PRO A 47 -3.06 -3.84 -18.85
CA PRO A 47 -3.74 -3.58 -17.62
C PRO A 47 -5.21 -3.93 -17.81
N VAL A 48 -5.69 -4.92 -17.07
CA VAL A 48 -7.13 -5.21 -17.04
C VAL A 48 -7.78 -3.98 -16.39
N GLU A 49 -8.36 -3.10 -17.20
CA GLU A 49 -9.36 -2.13 -16.77
C GLU A 49 -10.53 -2.98 -16.22
N GLN A 50 -10.57 -3.24 -14.91
CA GLN A 50 -11.68 -4.01 -14.35
C GLN A 50 -12.92 -3.12 -14.28
N SER A 51 -13.78 -3.26 -15.28
CA SER A 51 -15.22 -3.30 -15.04
C SER A 51 -15.51 -4.50 -14.13
N ASP A 52 -15.86 -4.20 -12.89
CA ASP A 52 -16.66 -4.97 -11.93
C ASP A 52 -16.05 -4.80 -10.54
N SER A 53 -16.89 -4.25 -9.67
CA SER A 53 -16.63 -3.91 -8.28
C SER A 53 -15.84 -5.00 -7.55
N VAL A 54 -14.56 -4.75 -7.33
CA VAL A 54 -13.78 -5.43 -6.30
C VAL A 54 -14.44 -5.07 -4.96
N ASP A 55 -15.00 -6.07 -4.30
CA ASP A 55 -15.67 -5.93 -3.01
C ASP A 55 -14.81 -5.09 -2.07
N ALA A 56 -15.37 -3.99 -1.58
CA ALA A 56 -14.70 -3.00 -0.75
C ALA A 56 -14.35 -3.52 0.66
N ASP A 57 -14.52 -4.82 0.91
CA ASP A 57 -14.25 -5.48 2.18
C ASP A 57 -13.11 -6.49 2.04
N VAL A 58 -11.96 -6.02 1.52
CA VAL A 58 -10.70 -6.77 1.69
C VAL A 58 -10.38 -6.72 3.18
N THR A 59 -10.73 -7.77 3.92
CA THR A 59 -10.32 -7.96 5.31
C THR A 59 -8.83 -8.24 5.33
N VAL A 60 -8.05 -7.16 5.46
CA VAL A 60 -6.61 -7.26 5.34
C VAL A 60 -5.98 -7.66 6.66
N GLU A 61 -5.25 -8.77 6.67
CA GLU A 61 -4.47 -9.19 7.84
C GLU A 61 -3.45 -8.09 8.21
N ASN A 62 -3.29 -7.83 9.51
CA ASN A 62 -2.23 -6.92 9.96
C ASN A 62 -0.88 -7.54 9.63
N ASP A 63 -0.14 -6.90 8.73
CA ASP A 63 1.24 -7.28 8.45
C ASP A 63 2.09 -7.29 9.74
N ALA A 64 2.92 -8.33 9.85
CA ALA A 64 3.79 -8.51 11.01
C ALA A 64 4.87 -7.43 11.00
N LYS A 65 5.07 -6.77 12.16
CA LYS A 65 6.08 -5.71 12.31
C LYS A 65 7.53 -6.20 12.17
N THR A 66 7.74 -7.51 12.11
CA THR A 66 9.07 -8.12 12.09
C THR A 66 9.66 -8.04 10.69
N ALA A 67 10.94 -7.64 10.59
CA ALA A 67 11.65 -7.67 9.32
C ALA A 67 11.79 -9.10 8.80
N LEU A 68 11.54 -9.29 7.51
CA LEU A 68 11.68 -10.58 6.84
C LEU A 68 13.07 -10.73 6.22
N SER A 69 13.55 -11.97 6.15
CA SER A 69 14.76 -12.33 5.40
C SER A 69 14.35 -12.88 4.04
N CYS A 70 14.98 -12.42 2.97
CA CYS A 70 14.66 -12.84 1.61
C CYS A 70 14.81 -14.36 1.46
N PRO A 71 13.80 -15.08 0.98
CA PRO A 71 13.85 -16.54 0.84
C PRO A 71 14.86 -17.03 -0.21
N LYS A 72 15.32 -16.13 -1.09
CA LYS A 72 16.25 -16.41 -2.20
C LYS A 72 17.72 -16.15 -1.85
N CYS A 73 18.03 -15.02 -1.21
CA CYS A 73 19.41 -14.62 -0.93
C CYS A 73 19.71 -14.36 0.57
N SER A 74 18.72 -14.55 1.44
CA SER A 74 18.81 -14.39 2.91
C SER A 74 19.15 -12.98 3.41
N LYS A 75 19.20 -11.97 2.55
CA LYS A 75 19.34 -10.55 2.96
C LYS A 75 18.03 -10.03 3.55
N LEU A 76 18.12 -9.06 4.45
CA LEU A 76 16.95 -8.40 5.03
C LEU A 76 16.15 -7.67 3.95
N MET A 77 14.82 -7.75 4.07
CA MET A 77 13.88 -7.08 3.18
C MET A 77 13.40 -5.76 3.80
N THR A 78 13.07 -4.80 2.94
CA THR A 78 12.55 -3.49 3.34
C THR A 78 11.05 -3.45 3.11
N LYS A 79 10.30 -2.94 4.09
CA LYS A 79 8.84 -2.80 4.03
C LYS A 79 8.43 -1.51 3.33
N TYR A 80 7.56 -1.61 2.33
CA TYR A 80 7.03 -0.49 1.55
C TYR A 80 5.53 -0.37 1.71
N SER A 81 5.06 0.84 2.04
CA SER A 81 3.63 1.12 2.22
C SER A 81 2.89 1.12 0.90
N VAL A 82 1.84 0.30 0.79
CA VAL A 82 0.97 0.27 -0.39
C VAL A 82 0.07 1.50 -0.40
N SER A 83 -0.73 1.72 0.66
CA SER A 83 -1.59 2.90 0.80
C SER A 83 -1.49 3.53 2.21
N SER A 84 -2.09 4.70 2.35
CA SER A 84 -2.20 5.42 3.63
C SER A 84 -3.33 4.89 4.52
N GLU A 85 -4.39 4.39 3.90
CA GLU A 85 -5.60 3.85 4.53
C GLU A 85 -5.37 2.46 5.15
N HIS A 86 -4.55 1.62 4.49
CA HIS A 86 -4.26 0.27 4.94
C HIS A 86 -2.87 0.15 5.58
N LYS A 87 -2.72 -0.82 6.49
CA LYS A 87 -1.44 -1.09 7.17
C LYS A 87 -0.51 -2.00 6.38
N ASN A 88 -0.94 -2.51 5.24
CA ASN A 88 -0.20 -3.42 4.36
C ASN A 88 1.15 -2.88 3.92
N ARG A 89 2.15 -3.76 3.93
CA ARG A 89 3.50 -3.43 3.53
C ARG A 89 4.10 -4.58 2.73
N ILE A 90 4.46 -4.28 1.49
CA ILE A 90 5.17 -5.25 0.66
C ILE A 90 6.63 -5.23 1.08
N ASP A 91 7.18 -6.40 1.37
CA ASP A 91 8.61 -6.57 1.63
C ASP A 91 9.35 -6.69 0.30
N LEU A 92 10.41 -5.90 0.09
CA LEU A 92 11.28 -5.99 -1.09
C LEU A 92 12.73 -6.23 -0.67
N CYS A 93 13.38 -7.19 -1.32
CA CYS A 93 14.81 -7.40 -1.19
C CYS A 93 15.57 -6.49 -2.14
N GLY A 94 16.22 -5.44 -1.64
CA GLY A 94 17.05 -4.53 -2.44
C GLY A 94 18.37 -5.12 -2.97
N PHE A 95 18.61 -6.43 -2.78
CA PHE A 95 19.80 -7.13 -3.28
C PHE A 95 19.53 -8.01 -4.49
N CYS A 96 18.31 -8.54 -4.63
CA CYS A 96 17.98 -9.51 -5.70
C CYS A 96 16.59 -9.30 -6.30
N ASP A 97 15.96 -8.15 -5.97
CA ASP A 97 14.67 -7.70 -6.48
C ASP A 97 13.56 -8.74 -6.36
N GLU A 98 13.56 -9.44 -5.23
CA GLU A 98 12.53 -10.38 -4.85
C GLU A 98 11.58 -9.68 -3.87
N ALA A 99 10.31 -9.55 -4.27
CA ALA A 99 9.24 -9.06 -3.42
C ALA A 99 8.57 -10.24 -2.70
N TRP A 100 8.24 -10.04 -1.44
CA TRP A 100 7.39 -10.95 -0.69
C TRP A 100 6.05 -10.27 -0.47
N LEU A 101 4.99 -10.95 -0.91
CA LEU A 101 3.62 -10.54 -0.72
C LEU A 101 2.94 -11.55 0.21
N ASP A 102 2.15 -11.08 1.17
CA ASP A 102 1.22 -11.98 1.85
C ASP A 102 0.01 -12.31 0.95
N GLY A 103 -0.81 -13.29 1.37
CA GLY A 103 -1.94 -13.78 0.57
C GLY A 103 -2.99 -12.71 0.23
N SER A 104 -3.09 -11.64 1.03
CA SER A 104 -4.07 -10.57 0.86
C SER A 104 -3.53 -9.37 0.08
N GLU A 105 -2.21 -9.18 0.06
CA GLU A 105 -1.56 -8.00 -0.52
C GLU A 105 -1.71 -7.89 -2.03
N TRP A 106 -1.72 -9.01 -2.74
CA TRP A 106 -1.93 -8.97 -4.19
C TRP A 106 -3.35 -8.53 -4.55
N THR A 107 -4.35 -9.00 -3.80
CA THR A 107 -5.74 -8.57 -3.99
C THR A 107 -5.89 -7.08 -3.72
N LEU A 108 -5.22 -6.56 -2.68
CA LEU A 108 -5.18 -5.12 -2.40
C LEU A 108 -4.51 -4.32 -3.53
N LEU A 109 -3.41 -4.83 -4.11
CA LEU A 109 -2.78 -4.17 -5.26
C LEU A 109 -3.74 -4.08 -6.45
N LYS A 110 -4.59 -5.10 -6.67
CA LYS A 110 -5.62 -5.06 -7.70
C LYS A 110 -6.70 -4.03 -7.41
N SER A 111 -7.24 -4.01 -6.19
CA SER A 111 -8.29 -3.05 -5.82
C SER A 111 -7.84 -1.59 -5.84
N LEU A 112 -6.53 -1.34 -5.71
CA LEU A 112 -5.93 -0.01 -5.81
C LEU A 112 -5.39 0.33 -7.21
N GLU A 113 -5.64 -0.51 -8.23
CA GLU A 113 -5.10 -0.35 -9.60
C GLU A 113 -3.56 -0.25 -9.66
N LEU A 114 -2.90 -0.90 -8.70
CA LEU A 114 -1.44 -0.94 -8.56
C LEU A 114 -0.82 -2.24 -9.03
N ALA A 115 -1.61 -3.27 -9.35
CA ALA A 115 -1.09 -4.55 -9.83
C ALA A 115 -0.16 -4.39 -11.04
N HIS A 116 -0.50 -3.55 -12.03
CA HIS A 116 0.37 -3.24 -13.19
C HIS A 116 1.35 -2.08 -12.94
N LYS A 117 1.41 -1.56 -11.71
CA LYS A 117 2.28 -0.43 -11.31
C LYS A 117 3.07 -0.75 -10.04
N LEU A 118 3.31 -2.03 -9.74
CA LEU A 118 3.95 -2.48 -8.50
C LEU A 118 5.30 -1.78 -8.23
N PRO A 119 6.21 -1.60 -9.21
CA PRO A 119 7.48 -0.90 -8.99
C PRO A 119 7.31 0.53 -8.47
N LYS A 120 6.18 1.20 -8.79
CA LYS A 120 5.87 2.54 -8.29
C LYS A 120 5.79 2.57 -6.77
N VAL A 121 5.27 1.50 -6.15
CA VAL A 121 5.12 1.38 -4.68
C VAL A 121 6.48 1.47 -3.98
N PHE A 122 7.54 1.00 -4.63
CA PHE A 122 8.90 0.96 -4.07
C PHE A 122 9.67 2.27 -4.22
N THR A 123 9.07 3.29 -4.84
CA THR A 123 9.74 4.59 -5.05
C THR A 123 9.65 5.49 -3.82
N ASP A 124 10.68 6.33 -3.63
CA ASP A 124 10.67 7.37 -2.59
C ASP A 124 9.50 8.35 -2.75
N GLN A 125 9.14 8.68 -3.99
CA GLN A 125 8.02 9.57 -4.28
C GLN A 125 6.71 8.98 -3.75
N TRP A 126 6.47 7.69 -4.01
CA TRP A 126 5.30 6.99 -3.50
C TRP A 126 5.30 6.91 -1.96
N GLN A 127 6.42 6.51 -1.36
CA GLN A 127 6.52 6.42 0.09
C GLN A 127 6.39 7.78 0.80
N ARG A 128 6.78 8.89 0.15
CA ARG A 128 6.50 10.25 0.64
C ARG A 128 5.01 10.57 0.56
N LYS A 129 4.38 10.34 -0.60
CA LYS A 129 2.94 10.53 -0.79
C LYS A 129 2.12 9.81 0.27
N VAL A 130 2.37 8.52 0.49
CA VAL A 130 1.64 7.70 1.48
C VAL A 130 1.86 8.21 2.91
N ARG A 131 3.06 8.69 3.24
CA ARG A 131 3.34 9.30 4.55
C ARG A 131 2.57 10.60 4.75
N ASP A 132 2.53 11.46 3.74
CA ASP A 132 1.84 12.74 3.80
C ASP A 132 0.33 12.55 3.97
N GLU A 133 -0.28 11.67 3.18
CA GLU A 133 -1.70 11.29 3.31
C GLU A 133 -2.02 10.75 4.71
N LYS A 134 -1.16 9.88 5.25
CA LYS A 134 -1.33 9.33 6.60
C LYS A 134 -1.19 10.40 7.69
N MET A 135 -0.33 11.39 7.49
CA MET A 135 -0.20 12.53 8.41
C MET A 135 -1.45 13.42 8.36
N GLU A 136 -1.98 13.68 7.17
CA GLU A 136 -3.22 14.45 7.00
C GLU A 136 -4.43 13.75 7.62
N SER A 137 -4.61 12.45 7.38
CA SER A 137 -5.66 11.65 8.02
C SER A 137 -5.58 11.72 9.55
N LYS A 138 -4.38 11.56 10.12
CA LYS A 138 -4.19 11.70 11.58
C LYS A 138 -4.52 13.09 12.12
N LYS A 139 -4.26 14.17 11.35
CA LYS A 139 -4.63 15.54 11.74
C LYS A 139 -6.16 15.66 11.79
N VAL A 140 -6.85 15.14 10.79
CA VAL A 140 -8.32 15.14 10.73
C VAL A 140 -8.90 14.31 11.86
N ASP A 141 -8.38 13.10 12.11
CA ASP A 141 -8.82 12.25 13.22
C ASP A 141 -8.63 12.92 14.58
N ARG A 142 -7.51 13.64 14.76
CA ARG A 142 -7.27 14.41 15.99
C ARG A 142 -8.33 15.51 16.16
N LEU A 143 -8.68 16.21 15.09
CA LEU A 143 -9.74 17.23 15.13
C LEU A 143 -11.11 16.59 15.43
N LYS A 144 -11.42 15.46 14.79
CA LYS A 144 -12.65 14.67 15.01
C LYS A 144 -12.84 14.28 16.48
N ARG A 145 -11.76 13.94 17.18
CA ARG A 145 -11.81 13.64 18.62
C ARG A 145 -12.05 14.85 19.51
N LEU A 146 -11.71 16.06 19.04
CA LEU A 146 -11.84 17.30 19.83
C LEU A 146 -13.20 17.97 19.64
N VAL A 147 -13.69 18.03 18.39
CA VAL A 147 -14.90 18.80 18.04
C VAL A 147 -16.03 17.92 17.48
N GLY A 148 -15.82 16.61 17.37
CA GLY A 148 -16.79 15.71 16.78
C GLY A 148 -16.78 15.72 15.25
N GLU A 149 -17.66 14.91 14.67
CA GLU A 149 -17.69 14.63 13.23
C GLU A 149 -18.18 15.81 12.39
N SER A 150 -19.32 16.39 12.77
CA SER A 150 -19.95 17.50 12.05
C SER A 150 -19.01 18.70 11.94
N ASP A 151 -18.43 19.13 13.06
CA ASP A 151 -17.58 20.31 13.10
C ASP A 151 -16.25 20.08 12.37
N THR A 152 -15.73 18.84 12.43
CA THR A 152 -14.54 18.46 11.65
C THR A 152 -14.81 18.50 10.16
N ALA A 153 -15.95 18.00 9.70
CA ALA A 153 -16.33 18.04 8.29
C ALA A 153 -16.39 19.50 7.81
N LYS A 154 -17.01 20.39 8.59
CA LYS A 154 -17.07 21.82 8.25
C LYS A 154 -15.70 22.48 8.25
N ALA A 155 -14.85 22.17 9.23
CA ALA A 155 -13.49 22.69 9.30
C ALA A 155 -12.63 22.25 8.10
N VAL A 156 -12.77 21.00 7.65
CA VAL A 156 -12.08 20.47 6.47
C VAL A 156 -12.56 21.18 5.20
N GLU A 157 -13.87 21.36 5.03
CA GLU A 157 -14.49 22.09 3.92
C GLU A 157 -13.92 23.52 3.82
N VAL A 158 -13.93 24.26 4.94
CA VAL A 158 -13.41 25.64 5.00
C VAL A 158 -11.92 25.66 4.70
N ARG A 159 -11.14 24.74 5.28
CA ARG A 159 -9.70 24.63 5.02
C ARG A 159 -9.41 24.41 3.54
N ASP A 160 -10.16 23.52 2.89
CA ASP A 160 -9.94 23.15 1.50
C ASP A 160 -10.37 24.27 0.55
N TRP A 161 -11.47 24.97 0.84
CA TRP A 161 -11.85 26.21 0.17
C TRP A 161 -10.76 27.30 0.28
N LEU A 162 -10.16 27.46 1.47
CA LEU A 162 -9.13 28.46 1.72
C LEU A 162 -7.77 28.15 1.06
N LYS A 163 -7.47 26.90 0.68
CA LYS A 163 -6.15 26.51 0.15
C LYS A 163 -5.74 27.32 -1.08
N ASN A 164 -6.70 27.61 -1.97
CA ASN A 164 -6.45 28.31 -3.24
C ASN A 164 -7.05 29.72 -3.29
N HIS A 165 -7.51 30.25 -2.15
CA HIS A 165 -8.18 31.55 -2.12
C HIS A 165 -7.16 32.69 -2.03
N GLU A 166 -7.17 33.62 -3.00
CA GLU A 166 -6.21 34.73 -3.09
C GLU A 166 -6.12 35.57 -1.81
N ARG A 167 -7.27 35.85 -1.19
CA ARG A 167 -7.39 36.63 0.06
C ARG A 167 -7.50 35.78 1.33
N LYS A 168 -6.89 34.58 1.36
CA LYS A 168 -6.92 33.67 2.51
C LYS A 168 -6.66 34.35 3.85
N MET A 169 -5.63 35.20 3.93
CA MET A 169 -5.23 35.85 5.20
C MET A 169 -6.33 36.76 5.77
N ALA A 170 -6.99 37.54 4.90
CA ALA A 170 -8.07 38.43 5.32
C ALA A 170 -9.28 37.65 5.87
N ILE A 171 -9.61 36.52 5.23
CA ILE A 171 -10.71 35.66 5.67
C ILE A 171 -10.40 35.01 7.03
N VAL A 172 -9.19 34.46 7.20
CA VAL A 172 -8.77 33.84 8.48
C VAL A 172 -8.78 34.87 9.61
N GLN A 173 -8.31 36.10 9.35
CA GLN A 173 -8.34 37.17 10.35
C GLN A 173 -9.77 37.55 10.75
N PHE A 174 -10.69 37.66 9.79
CA PHE A 174 -12.11 37.95 10.07
C PHE A 174 -12.78 36.85 10.91
N ILE A 175 -12.54 35.57 10.57
CA ILE A 175 -13.09 34.44 11.34
C ILE A 175 -12.55 34.41 12.78
N GLY A 176 -11.28 34.77 12.99
CA GLY A 176 -10.65 34.76 14.31
C GLY A 176 -10.80 36.05 15.13
N SER A 177 -11.53 37.06 14.63
CA SER A 177 -11.66 38.37 15.29
C SER A 177 -12.88 38.52 16.21
N GLU A 178 -13.64 37.43 16.43
CA GLU A 178 -14.68 37.36 17.46
C GLU A 178 -14.14 36.86 18.81
#